data_AF-A0A7S3JHI3-F1
#
_entry.id   AF-A0A7S3JHI3-F1
#
_cell.length_a   1.000
_cell.length_b   1.000
_cell.length_c   1.000
_cell.angle_alpha   90.00
_cell.angle_beta   90.00
_cell.angle_gamma   90.00
#
_symmetry.space_group_name_H-M   'P 1'
#
loop_
_entity.id
_entity.type
_entity.pdbx_description
1 polymer ?
#
loop_
_entity_poly.entity_id
_entity_poly.type
_entity_poly.pdbx_seq_one_letter_code
_entity_poly.pdbx_strand_id
1 'polypeptide(L)'
;MVESQNIISAFKDYVPLLHGIMINRNLQREAKLGAVTAIGDTYLITKDQFLPFLEDTLKLFSSAAEQCIDVNVNDFDLVEYIVKLQGALIESYTCIIQEVANSDAKVYQMLEEYVPGIVKFCIICVQGKFSPTLPRVKEIAGLIGDLATTYQKKEYFEYNEIEEIVKFLKDAEDEEANSIGNWIINSLSSFCNA
;
A
#
# COMPACT_ATOMS: atom_id res chain seq x y z
N MET A 1 -27.77 0.40 -17.16
CA MET A 1 -26.32 0.71 -17.07
C MET A 1 -25.95 2.10 -17.62
N VAL A 2 -26.90 3.03 -17.77
CA VAL A 2 -26.60 4.40 -18.25
C VAL A 2 -26.22 5.33 -17.07
N GLU A 3 -26.63 5.01 -15.84
CA GLU A 3 -26.35 5.82 -14.64
C GLU A 3 -24.89 5.75 -14.18
N SER A 4 -24.13 4.70 -14.54
CA SER A 4 -22.73 4.53 -14.15
C SER A 4 -21.73 5.32 -15.00
N GLN A 5 -22.07 5.70 -16.24
CA GLN A 5 -21.14 6.43 -17.12
C GLN A 5 -20.86 7.87 -16.66
N ASN A 6 -21.82 8.51 -16.01
CA ASN A 6 -21.65 9.87 -15.48
C ASN A 6 -20.75 9.88 -14.22
N ILE A 7 -20.87 8.87 -13.36
CA ILE A 7 -19.98 8.70 -12.19
C ILE A 7 -18.55 8.36 -12.64
N ILE A 8 -18.42 7.49 -13.65
CA ILE A 8 -17.15 7.10 -14.26
C ILE A 8 -16.53 8.24 -15.08
N SER A 9 -17.25 9.29 -15.48
CA SER A 9 -16.61 10.43 -16.15
C SER A 9 -16.16 11.52 -15.18
N ALA A 10 -16.86 11.69 -14.05
CA ALA A 10 -16.57 12.73 -13.07
C ALA A 10 -15.20 12.58 -12.37
N PHE A 11 -14.63 11.36 -12.30
CA PHE A 11 -13.34 11.16 -11.62
C PHE A 11 -12.18 11.91 -12.27
N LYS A 12 -12.25 12.13 -13.58
CA LYS A 12 -11.22 12.89 -14.30
C LYS A 12 -11.13 14.34 -13.79
N ASP A 13 -12.25 14.88 -13.31
CA ASP A 13 -12.32 16.25 -12.82
C ASP A 13 -11.96 16.35 -11.33
N TYR A 14 -12.32 15.35 -10.51
CA TYR A 14 -12.08 15.43 -9.07
C TYR A 14 -10.74 14.84 -8.61
N VAL A 15 -10.14 13.87 -9.32
CA VAL A 15 -8.83 13.30 -8.92
C VAL A 15 -7.74 14.37 -8.81
N PRO A 16 -7.61 15.32 -9.75
CA PRO A 16 -6.67 16.45 -9.58
C PRO A 16 -6.95 17.30 -8.35
N LEU A 17 -8.22 17.43 -7.93
CA LEU A 17 -8.58 18.15 -6.70
C LEU A 17 -8.15 17.35 -5.46
N LEU A 18 -8.29 16.03 -5.47
CA LEU A 18 -7.80 15.15 -4.40
C LEU A 18 -6.28 15.21 -4.28
N HIS A 19 -5.54 15.19 -5.40
CA HIS A 19 -4.11 15.45 -5.42
C HIS A 19 -3.76 16.82 -4.82
N GLY A 20 -4.54 17.85 -5.19
CA GLY A 20 -4.44 19.19 -4.62
C GLY A 20 -4.63 19.22 -3.09
N ILE A 21 -5.55 18.42 -2.55
CA ILE A 21 -5.76 18.30 -1.09
C ILE A 21 -4.53 17.71 -0.41
N MET A 22 -3.93 16.65 -0.97
CA MET A 22 -2.75 15.99 -0.39
C MET A 22 -1.55 16.95 -0.26
N ILE A 23 -1.27 17.74 -1.30
CA ILE A 23 -0.10 18.63 -1.34
C ILE A 23 -0.32 19.95 -0.59
N ASN A 24 -1.56 20.31 -0.26
CA ASN A 24 -1.85 21.58 0.40
C ASN A 24 -1.37 21.57 1.85
N ARG A 25 -0.45 22.47 2.19
CA ARG A 25 0.14 22.58 3.54
C ARG A 25 -0.80 23.20 4.57
N ASN A 26 -1.85 23.89 4.13
CA ASN A 26 -2.80 24.59 5.00
C ASN A 26 -4.03 23.73 5.34
N LEU A 27 -4.16 22.54 4.76
CA LEU A 27 -5.27 21.63 5.05
C LEU A 27 -4.93 20.70 6.20
N GLN A 28 -5.97 20.35 6.97
CA GLN A 28 -5.88 19.44 8.09
C GLN A 28 -5.53 18.02 7.64
N ARG A 29 -4.90 17.28 8.55
CA ARG A 29 -4.43 15.91 8.34
C ARG A 29 -5.56 14.97 7.91
N GLU A 30 -6.73 15.14 8.51
CA GLU A 30 -7.95 14.36 8.26
C GLU A 30 -8.45 14.54 6.83
N ALA A 31 -8.36 15.77 6.28
CA ALA A 31 -8.73 16.02 4.88
C ALA A 31 -7.78 15.30 3.91
N LYS A 32 -6.48 15.24 4.24
CA LYS A 32 -5.49 14.49 3.45
C LYS A 32 -5.72 12.99 3.51
N LEU A 33 -6.03 12.46 4.70
CA LEU A 33 -6.41 11.06 4.86
C LEU A 33 -7.64 10.73 4.01
N GLY A 34 -8.68 11.57 4.07
CA GLY A 34 -9.87 11.40 3.24
C GLY A 34 -9.56 11.42 1.74
N ALA A 35 -8.61 12.25 1.30
CA ALA A 35 -8.17 12.25 -0.10
C ALA A 35 -7.46 10.95 -0.51
N VAL A 36 -6.61 10.39 0.35
CA VAL A 36 -5.94 9.09 0.08
C VAL A 36 -6.97 7.98 -0.08
N THR A 37 -7.90 7.85 0.88
CA THR A 37 -8.98 6.84 0.80
C THR A 37 -9.83 7.01 -0.45
N ALA A 38 -10.26 8.23 -0.75
CA ALA A 38 -11.08 8.51 -1.93
C ALA A 38 -10.34 8.17 -3.24
N ILE A 39 -9.02 8.41 -3.32
CA ILE A 39 -8.22 8.00 -4.48
C ILE A 39 -8.18 6.49 -4.61
N GLY A 40 -7.96 5.75 -3.52
CA GLY A 40 -7.98 4.28 -3.51
C GLY A 40 -9.32 3.71 -4.00
N ASP A 41 -10.44 4.19 -3.45
CA ASP A 41 -11.79 3.80 -3.87
C ASP A 41 -12.05 4.12 -5.35
N THR A 42 -11.57 5.29 -5.80
CA THR A 42 -11.69 5.71 -7.20
C THR A 42 -10.93 4.75 -8.11
N TYR A 43 -9.71 4.38 -7.75
CA TYR A 43 -8.93 3.41 -8.50
C TYR A 43 -9.66 2.06 -8.58
N LEU A 44 -10.19 1.56 -7.47
CA LEU A 44 -10.91 0.29 -7.42
C LEU A 44 -12.13 0.26 -8.37
N ILE A 45 -12.85 1.38 -8.47
CA ILE A 45 -14.04 1.50 -9.33
C ILE A 45 -13.66 1.67 -10.82
N THR A 46 -12.58 2.41 -11.10
CA THR A 46 -12.29 2.90 -12.46
C THR A 46 -11.19 2.13 -13.18
N LYS A 47 -10.30 1.45 -12.43
CA LYS A 47 -9.22 0.56 -12.91
C LYS A 47 -8.39 1.22 -14.02
N ASP A 48 -8.37 0.63 -15.21
CA ASP A 48 -7.60 1.12 -16.37
C ASP A 48 -7.90 2.57 -16.75
N GLN A 49 -9.10 3.07 -16.44
CA GLN A 49 -9.44 4.46 -16.71
C GLN A 49 -8.66 5.45 -15.81
N PHE A 50 -8.16 4.98 -14.67
CA PHE A 50 -7.34 5.76 -13.74
C PHE A 50 -5.89 5.93 -14.18
N LEU A 51 -5.40 5.11 -15.13
CA LEU A 51 -4.00 5.10 -15.56
C LEU A 51 -3.39 6.49 -15.86
N PRO A 52 -4.11 7.46 -16.46
CA PRO A 52 -3.59 8.82 -16.67
C PRO A 52 -3.17 9.56 -15.39
N PHE A 53 -3.67 9.16 -14.23
CA PHE A 53 -3.38 9.76 -12.92
C PHE A 53 -2.49 8.89 -12.03
N LEU A 54 -2.20 7.66 -12.45
CA LEU A 54 -1.58 6.65 -11.59
C LEU A 54 -0.16 7.04 -11.18
N GLU A 55 0.67 7.52 -12.11
CA GLU A 55 2.04 7.91 -11.80
C GLU A 55 2.11 9.04 -10.76
N ASP A 56 1.32 10.09 -10.95
CA ASP A 56 1.26 11.21 -9.99
C ASP A 56 0.68 10.76 -8.64
N THR A 57 -0.28 9.84 -8.66
CA THR A 57 -0.83 9.24 -7.44
C THR A 57 0.24 8.47 -6.66
N LEU A 58 1.05 7.65 -7.34
CA LEU A 58 2.12 6.88 -6.71
C LEU A 58 3.20 7.78 -6.11
N LYS A 59 3.56 8.88 -6.78
CA LYS A 59 4.47 9.90 -6.21
C LYS A 59 3.91 10.50 -4.93
N LEU A 60 2.62 10.82 -4.91
CA LEU A 60 1.96 11.38 -3.72
C LEU A 60 1.86 10.36 -2.58
N PHE A 61 1.51 9.11 -2.89
CA PHE A 61 1.45 8.03 -1.90
C PHE A 61 2.83 7.70 -1.34
N SER A 62 3.88 7.70 -2.17
CA SER A 62 5.27 7.53 -1.74
C SER A 62 5.69 8.64 -0.78
N SER A 63 5.41 9.91 -1.12
CA SER A 63 5.69 11.04 -0.23
C SER A 63 4.88 10.98 1.09
N ALA A 64 3.65 10.46 1.07
CA ALA A 64 2.87 10.23 2.28
C ALA A 64 3.43 9.08 3.13
N ALA A 65 3.88 8.00 2.49
CA ALA A 65 4.53 6.87 3.16
C ALA A 65 5.85 7.27 3.86
N GLU A 66 6.65 8.15 3.24
CA GLU A 66 7.86 8.70 3.84
C GLU A 66 7.58 9.51 5.12
N GLN A 67 6.47 10.24 5.18
CA GLN A 67 6.06 10.99 6.38
C GLN A 67 5.71 10.07 7.56
N CYS A 68 5.39 8.80 7.30
CA CYS A 68 5.12 7.81 8.35
C CYS A 68 6.39 7.28 9.03
N ILE A 69 7.58 7.60 8.53
CA ILE A 69 8.85 7.02 9.01
C ILE A 69 9.33 7.71 10.29
N ASP A 70 9.33 9.04 10.31
CA ASP A 70 9.93 9.87 11.37
C ASP A 70 8.85 10.52 12.25
N VAL A 71 8.11 9.69 12.98
CA VAL A 71 6.97 10.10 13.80
C VAL A 71 7.39 10.23 15.25
N ASN A 72 7.09 11.37 15.87
CA ASN A 72 7.24 11.55 17.30
C ASN A 72 6.20 10.69 18.05
N VAL A 73 6.67 9.56 18.59
CA VAL A 73 5.84 8.56 19.29
C VAL A 73 5.20 9.06 20.59
N ASN A 74 5.59 10.25 21.08
CA ASN A 74 5.00 10.86 22.26
C ASN A 74 3.78 11.73 21.96
N ASP A 75 3.51 12.01 20.68
CA ASP A 75 2.32 12.71 20.21
C ASP A 75 1.26 11.66 19.82
N PHE A 76 0.37 11.31 20.75
CA PHE A 76 -0.62 10.25 20.57
C PHE A 76 -1.60 10.53 19.42
N ASP A 77 -2.02 11.78 19.25
CA ASP A 77 -2.92 12.18 18.17
C ASP A 77 -2.23 12.04 16.80
N LEU A 78 -0.95 12.40 16.73
CA LEU A 78 -0.13 12.16 15.54
C LEU A 78 0.04 10.66 15.26
N VAL A 79 0.33 9.84 16.28
CA VAL A 79 0.45 8.38 16.09
C VAL A 79 -0.85 7.78 15.58
N GLU A 80 -2.00 8.15 16.15
CA GLU A 80 -3.31 7.67 15.69
C GLU A 80 -3.57 8.06 14.23
N TYR A 81 -3.28 9.32 13.88
CA TYR A 81 -3.38 9.78 12.50
C TYR A 81 -2.50 8.97 11.55
N ILE A 82 -1.23 8.76 11.92
CA ILE A 82 -0.28 8.00 11.09
C ILE A 82 -0.74 6.55 10.93
N VAL A 83 -1.26 5.93 11.97
CA VAL A 83 -1.78 4.56 11.91
C VAL A 83 -2.94 4.46 10.90
N LYS A 84 -3.82 5.46 10.85
CA LYS A 84 -4.90 5.55 9.86
C LYS A 84 -4.36 5.80 8.44
N LEU A 85 -3.42 6.73 8.29
CA LEU A 85 -2.77 7.02 7.00
C LEU A 85 -2.06 5.79 6.45
N GLN A 86 -1.34 5.06 7.29
CA GLN A 86 -0.70 3.81 6.94
C GLN A 86 -1.71 2.80 6.41
N GLY A 87 -2.84 2.60 7.11
CA GLY A 87 -3.90 1.70 6.68
C GLY A 87 -4.47 2.06 5.31
N ALA A 88 -4.81 3.34 5.11
CA ALA A 88 -5.35 3.82 3.83
C ALA A 88 -4.35 3.64 2.66
N LEU A 89 -3.05 3.87 2.91
CA LEU A 89 -2.01 3.63 1.92
C LEU A 89 -1.83 2.14 1.62
N ILE A 90 -1.81 1.29 2.64
CA ILE A 90 -1.68 -0.18 2.48
C ILE A 90 -2.84 -0.71 1.64
N GLU A 91 -4.08 -0.37 2.00
CA GLU A 91 -5.28 -0.79 1.25
C GLU A 91 -5.22 -0.32 -0.22
N SER A 92 -4.88 0.94 -0.44
CA SER A 92 -4.78 1.50 -1.79
C SER A 92 -3.67 0.82 -2.60
N TYR A 93 -2.50 0.56 -2.01
CA TYR A 93 -1.43 -0.17 -2.68
C TYR A 93 -1.83 -1.62 -2.98
N THR A 94 -2.49 -2.32 -2.05
CA THR A 94 -2.98 -3.68 -2.26
C THR A 94 -3.91 -3.73 -3.48
N CYS A 95 -4.88 -2.81 -3.58
CA CYS A 95 -5.75 -2.74 -4.74
C CYS A 95 -4.98 -2.49 -6.04
N ILE A 96 -4.01 -1.58 -6.05
CA ILE A 96 -3.20 -1.27 -7.24
C ILE A 96 -2.35 -2.47 -7.67
N ILE A 97 -1.69 -3.14 -6.73
CA ILE A 97 -0.80 -4.28 -7.03
C ILE A 97 -1.59 -5.50 -7.48
N GLN A 98 -2.77 -5.78 -6.90
CA GLN A 98 -3.58 -6.91 -7.33
C GLN A 98 -4.11 -6.76 -8.77
N GLU A 99 -4.32 -5.53 -9.23
CA GLU A 99 -4.76 -5.26 -10.61
C GLU A 99 -3.59 -5.17 -11.59
N VAL A 100 -2.37 -4.80 -11.16
CA VAL A 100 -1.21 -4.65 -12.07
C VAL A 100 -0.79 -5.95 -12.73
N ALA A 101 -1.00 -7.10 -12.08
CA ALA A 101 -0.63 -8.41 -12.62
C ALA A 101 -1.27 -8.71 -13.99
N ASN A 102 -2.39 -8.04 -14.33
CA ASN A 102 -3.09 -8.17 -15.60
C ASN A 102 -2.92 -6.95 -16.53
N SER A 103 -2.07 -5.99 -16.16
CA SER A 103 -1.90 -4.73 -16.88
C SER A 103 -0.86 -4.79 -18.00
N ASP A 104 -0.82 -3.75 -18.84
CA ASP A 104 0.21 -3.60 -19.88
C ASP A 104 1.62 -3.47 -19.27
N ALA A 105 2.63 -3.99 -19.97
CA ALA A 105 4.04 -3.95 -19.58
C ALA A 105 4.53 -2.57 -19.14
N LYS A 106 4.02 -1.48 -19.73
CA LYS A 106 4.39 -0.11 -19.34
C LYS A 106 3.93 0.22 -17.91
N VAL A 107 2.71 -0.18 -17.55
CA VAL A 107 2.14 0.07 -16.21
C VAL A 107 2.89 -0.76 -15.17
N TYR A 108 3.19 -2.02 -15.52
CA TYR A 108 4.03 -2.90 -14.71
C TYR A 108 5.40 -2.29 -14.41
N GLN A 109 6.13 -1.84 -15.44
CA GLN A 109 7.47 -1.23 -15.27
C GLN A 109 7.42 0.04 -14.44
N MET A 110 6.42 0.89 -14.65
CA MET A 110 6.25 2.12 -13.87
C MET A 110 6.01 1.83 -12.39
N LEU A 111 5.15 0.87 -12.06
CA LEU A 111 4.88 0.49 -10.66
C LEU A 111 6.09 -0.20 -10.01
N GLU A 112 6.87 -0.93 -10.79
CA GLU A 112 8.07 -1.61 -10.32
C GLU A 112 9.05 -0.64 -9.63
N GLU A 113 9.21 0.57 -10.16
CA GLU A 113 10.10 1.61 -9.60
C GLU A 113 9.74 1.98 -8.14
N TYR A 114 8.48 1.77 -7.73
CA TYR A 114 8.00 2.09 -6.38
C TYR A 114 8.10 0.91 -5.41
N VAL A 115 8.29 -0.32 -5.90
CA VAL A 115 8.25 -1.55 -5.09
C VAL A 115 9.23 -1.52 -3.92
N PRO A 116 10.52 -1.16 -4.07
CA PRO A 116 11.44 -1.12 -2.93
C PRO A 116 10.99 -0.15 -1.84
N GLY A 117 10.41 0.98 -2.24
CA GLY A 117 9.86 1.98 -1.32
C GLY A 117 8.64 1.46 -0.55
N ILE A 118 7.73 0.76 -1.24
CA ILE A 118 6.53 0.18 -0.62
C ILE A 118 6.92 -0.93 0.36
N VAL A 119 7.85 -1.82 0.00
CA VAL A 119 8.33 -2.87 0.92
C VAL A 119 8.95 -2.27 2.18
N LYS A 120 9.82 -1.27 2.02
CA LYS A 120 10.42 -0.56 3.17
C LYS A 120 9.35 0.11 4.04
N PHE A 121 8.34 0.71 3.43
CA PHE A 121 7.21 1.29 4.15
C PHE A 121 6.43 0.23 4.95
N CYS A 122 6.12 -0.94 4.37
CA CYS A 122 5.48 -2.04 5.08
C CYS A 122 6.27 -2.49 6.31
N ILE A 123 7.60 -2.64 6.19
CA ILE A 123 8.48 -2.99 7.30
C ILE A 123 8.39 -1.95 8.42
N ILE A 124 8.35 -0.67 8.08
CA ILE A 124 8.23 0.41 9.08
C ILE A 124 6.88 0.34 9.80
N CYS A 125 5.80 0.04 9.09
CA CYS A 125 4.45 -0.06 9.66
C CYS A 125 4.30 -1.17 10.71
N VAL A 126 5.13 -2.22 10.68
CA VAL A 126 5.10 -3.30 11.68
C VAL A 126 6.03 -3.07 12.87
N GLN A 127 6.82 -2.00 12.87
CA GLN A 127 7.76 -1.72 13.97
C GLN A 127 7.01 -1.53 15.30
N GLY A 128 7.60 -2.02 16.39
CA GLY A 128 6.99 -2.01 17.72
C GLY A 128 6.52 -0.64 18.22
N LYS A 129 7.08 0.47 17.69
CA LYS A 129 6.63 1.83 17.97
C LYS A 129 5.17 2.11 17.59
N PHE A 130 4.61 1.34 16.65
CA PHE A 130 3.20 1.41 16.26
C PHE A 130 2.32 0.37 16.96
N SER A 131 2.92 -0.53 17.76
CA SER A 131 2.22 -1.61 18.48
C SER A 131 1.14 -2.31 17.63
N PRO A 132 1.51 -2.84 16.43
CA PRO A 132 0.52 -3.33 15.49
C PRO A 132 -0.20 -4.56 16.05
N THR A 133 -1.52 -4.58 15.88
CA THR A 133 -2.35 -5.76 16.21
C THR A 133 -2.13 -6.86 15.16
N LEU A 134 -2.44 -8.12 15.50
CA LEU A 134 -2.34 -9.23 14.54
C LEU A 134 -3.09 -8.98 13.21
N PRO A 135 -4.34 -8.47 13.20
CA PRO A 135 -5.02 -8.11 11.95
C PRO A 135 -4.23 -7.13 11.08
N ARG A 136 -3.64 -6.11 11.71
CA ARG A 136 -2.82 -5.12 11.01
C ARG A 136 -1.55 -5.74 10.42
N VAL A 137 -0.89 -6.64 11.16
CA VAL A 137 0.28 -7.37 10.64
C VAL A 137 -0.14 -8.26 9.46
N LYS A 138 -1.31 -8.92 9.52
CA LYS A 138 -1.85 -9.70 8.38
C LYS A 138 -2.06 -8.83 7.14
N GLU A 139 -2.67 -7.65 7.27
CA GLU A 139 -2.88 -6.72 6.15
C GLU A 139 -1.55 -6.28 5.50
N ILE A 140 -0.59 -5.87 6.32
CA ILE A 140 0.73 -5.42 5.84
C ILE A 140 1.49 -6.58 5.16
N ALA A 141 1.48 -7.75 5.79
CA ALA A 141 2.12 -8.94 5.25
C ALA A 141 1.44 -9.42 3.96
N GLY A 142 0.12 -9.24 3.87
CA GLY A 142 -0.67 -9.43 2.66
C GLY A 142 -0.07 -8.67 1.47
N LEU A 143 0.13 -7.37 1.63
CA LEU A 143 0.74 -6.52 0.61
C LEU A 143 2.19 -6.95 0.28
N ILE A 144 2.99 -7.36 1.26
CA ILE A 144 4.35 -7.89 1.00
C ILE A 144 4.28 -9.14 0.12
N GLY A 145 3.37 -10.07 0.42
CA GLY A 145 3.19 -11.27 -0.39
C GLY A 145 2.68 -10.98 -1.80
N ASP A 146 1.79 -10.01 -1.97
CA ASP A 146 1.28 -9.58 -3.28
C ASP A 146 2.42 -9.02 -4.13
N LEU A 147 3.26 -8.17 -3.56
CA LEU A 147 4.46 -7.63 -4.21
C LEU A 147 5.45 -8.74 -4.57
N ALA A 148 5.73 -9.67 -3.65
CA ALA A 148 6.66 -10.77 -3.88
C ALA A 148 6.19 -11.68 -5.03
N THR A 149 4.90 -12.00 -5.04
CA THR A 149 4.29 -12.85 -6.07
C THR A 149 4.28 -12.17 -7.44
N THR A 150 4.06 -10.85 -7.47
CA THR A 150 3.93 -10.06 -8.71
C THR A 150 5.27 -9.74 -9.37
N TYR A 151 6.29 -9.37 -8.59
CA TYR A 151 7.57 -8.89 -9.14
C TYR A 151 8.68 -9.92 -9.12
N GLN A 152 8.66 -10.88 -8.20
CA GLN A 152 9.60 -12.01 -8.15
C GLN A 152 11.10 -11.63 -8.18
N LYS A 153 11.45 -10.47 -7.63
CA LYS A 153 12.81 -9.93 -7.58
C LYS A 153 13.34 -9.91 -6.16
N LYS A 154 14.29 -10.81 -5.89
CA LYS A 154 14.83 -11.06 -4.54
C LYS A 154 15.34 -9.80 -3.88
N GLU A 155 16.06 -8.95 -4.63
CA GLU A 155 16.69 -7.72 -4.16
C GLU A 155 15.71 -6.73 -3.51
N TYR A 156 14.41 -6.82 -3.80
CA TYR A 156 13.39 -5.96 -3.20
C TYR A 156 12.95 -6.42 -1.81
N PHE A 157 13.27 -7.66 -1.42
CA PHE A 157 12.77 -8.31 -0.20
C PHE A 157 13.91 -8.82 0.72
N GLU A 158 15.15 -8.41 0.50
CA GLU A 158 16.29 -8.78 1.36
C GLU A 158 16.33 -7.97 2.67
N TYR A 159 15.29 -8.11 3.50
CA TYR A 159 15.18 -7.49 4.81
C TYR A 159 14.96 -8.55 5.89
N ASN A 160 15.75 -8.51 6.96
CA ASN A 160 15.61 -9.44 8.10
C ASN A 160 14.23 -9.31 8.75
N GLU A 161 13.66 -8.10 8.73
CA GLU A 161 12.35 -7.80 9.27
C GLU A 161 11.22 -8.58 8.57
N ILE A 162 11.39 -8.99 7.31
CA ILE A 162 10.40 -9.84 6.62
C ILE A 162 10.38 -11.24 7.25
N GLU A 163 11.53 -11.79 7.64
CA GLU A 163 11.59 -13.07 8.37
C GLU A 163 10.94 -12.95 9.75
N GLU A 164 11.12 -11.81 10.43
CA GLU A 164 10.48 -11.53 11.72
C GLU A 164 8.95 -11.46 11.60
N ILE A 165 8.43 -10.78 10.56
CA ILE A 165 6.99 -10.74 10.25
C ILE A 165 6.44 -12.15 10.02
N VAL A 166 7.11 -12.94 9.18
CA VAL A 166 6.69 -14.32 8.88
C VAL A 166 6.70 -15.18 10.14
N LYS A 167 7.73 -15.05 10.98
CA LYS A 167 7.80 -15.77 12.25
C LYS A 167 6.64 -15.38 13.16
N PHE A 168 6.40 -14.08 13.33
CA PHE A 168 5.28 -13.57 14.13
C PHE A 168 3.93 -14.15 13.67
N LEU A 169 3.68 -14.19 12.36
CA LEU A 169 2.46 -14.76 11.80
C LEU A 169 2.32 -16.27 12.03
N LYS A 170 3.43 -17.01 11.96
CA LYS A 170 3.44 -18.46 12.17
C LYS A 170 3.29 -18.86 13.64
N ASP A 171 3.79 -18.01 14.54
CA ASP A 171 3.68 -18.17 15.99
C ASP A 171 2.30 -17.70 16.50
N ALA A 172 1.54 -16.94 15.71
CA ALA A 172 0.15 -16.63 16.02
C ALA A 172 -0.69 -17.92 15.93
N GLU A 173 -1.47 -18.21 16.97
CA GLU A 173 -2.48 -19.29 16.99
C GLU A 173 -3.69 -18.94 16.10
N ASP A 174 -3.44 -18.53 14.85
CA ASP A 174 -4.42 -18.05 13.86
C ASP A 174 -4.11 -18.70 12.49
N GLU A 175 -5.05 -19.49 11.98
CA GLU A 175 -4.86 -20.29 10.75
C GLU A 175 -4.60 -19.40 9.52
N GLU A 176 -5.29 -18.26 9.44
CA GLU A 176 -5.12 -17.30 8.36
C GLU A 176 -3.72 -16.66 8.40
N ALA A 177 -3.26 -16.24 9.58
CA ALA A 177 -1.91 -15.73 9.78
C ALA A 177 -0.85 -16.76 9.34
N ASN A 178 -1.02 -18.01 9.76
CA ASN A 178 -0.11 -19.08 9.37
C ASN A 178 -0.09 -19.30 7.84
N SER A 179 -1.27 -19.26 7.21
CA SER A 179 -1.42 -19.35 5.75
C SER A 179 -0.68 -18.22 5.03
N ILE A 180 -0.86 -16.97 5.47
CA ILE A 180 -0.16 -15.79 4.91
C ILE A 180 1.36 -15.96 5.06
N GLY A 181 1.83 -16.37 6.24
CA GLY A 181 3.26 -16.60 6.48
C GLY A 181 3.84 -17.67 5.54
N ASN A 182 3.14 -18.79 5.33
CA ASN A 182 3.58 -19.83 4.41
C ASN A 182 3.53 -19.36 2.94
N TRP A 183 2.53 -18.57 2.55
CA TRP A 183 2.45 -17.98 1.22
C TRP A 183 3.65 -17.08 0.93
N ILE A 184 4.01 -16.19 1.86
CA ILE A 184 5.20 -15.33 1.71
C ILE A 184 6.47 -16.19 1.55
N ILE A 185 6.68 -17.20 2.40
CA ILE A 185 7.84 -18.11 2.28
C ILE A 185 7.90 -18.73 0.88
N ASN A 186 6.77 -19.24 0.39
CA ASN A 186 6.70 -19.87 -0.92
C ASN A 186 7.02 -18.86 -2.04
N SER A 187 6.44 -17.66 -1.98
CA SER A 187 6.69 -16.60 -2.96
C SER A 187 8.17 -16.19 -2.97
N LEU A 188 8.80 -15.99 -1.81
CA LEU A 188 10.22 -15.67 -1.72
C LEU A 188 11.13 -16.83 -2.18
N SER A 189 10.76 -18.08 -1.92
CA SER A 189 11.53 -19.25 -2.36
C SER A 189 11.55 -19.43 -3.87
N SER A 190 10.50 -18.94 -4.56
CA SER A 190 10.38 -19.05 -6.01
C SER A 190 11.41 -18.21 -6.77
N PHE A 191 12.01 -17.21 -6.11
CA PHE A 191 13.02 -16.33 -6.70
C PHE A 191 14.28 -17.06 -7.16
N CYS A 192 14.59 -18.23 -6.56
CA CYS A 192 15.75 -19.04 -6.93
C CYS A 192 15.59 -19.79 -8.26
N ASN A 193 14.37 -19.83 -8.82
CA ASN A 193 14.03 -20.54 -10.06
C ASN A 193 13.72 -19.60 -11.24
N ALA A 194 13.84 -18.28 -11.06
CA ALA A 194 13.52 -17.26 -12.06
C ALA A 194 14.79 -16.68 -12.73
#